data_AF-A0A5K8A7X6-F1
#
_entry.id   AF-A0A5K8A7X6-F1
#
_cell.length_a   1.000
_cell.length_b   1.000
_cell.length_c   1.000
_cell.angle_alpha   90.00
_cell.angle_beta   90.00
_cell.angle_gamma   90.00
#
_symmetry.space_group_name_H-M   'P 1'
#
loop_
_entity.id
_entity.type
_entity.pdbx_description
1 polymer ?
#
loop_
_entity_poly.entity_id
_entity_poly.type
_entity_poly.pdbx_seq_one_letter_code
_entity_poly.pdbx_strand_id
1 'polypeptide(L)' 'MGGQRIIITIAPEDKIWLESYSKAHNISTAEAVRQGIRRLKQLAEKDTYKTLIATTRHVWRKGDGLKYQENLRSEWHDR' A
#
# COMPACT_ATOMS: atom_id res chain seq x y z
N MET A 1 6.12 8.16 -20.58
CA MET A 1 6.42 9.09 -19.46
C MET A 1 7.65 8.56 -18.73
N GLY A 2 8.72 9.35 -18.69
CA GLY A 2 10.08 8.88 -18.41
C GLY A 2 10.28 8.34 -17.01
N GLY A 3 10.82 7.12 -16.90
CA GLY A 3 11.29 6.59 -15.63
C GLY A 3 12.66 7.18 -15.26
N GLN A 4 12.87 7.50 -13.99
CA GLN A 4 14.18 7.84 -13.46
C GLN A 4 15.02 6.56 -13.31
N ARG A 5 16.29 6.62 -13.72
CA ARG A 5 17.24 5.51 -13.53
C ARG A 5 17.86 5.59 -12.15
N ILE A 6 17.99 4.45 -11.51
CA ILE A 6 18.67 4.30 -10.22
C ILE A 6 19.71 3.20 -10.34
N ILE A 7 20.82 3.36 -9.61
CA ILE A 7 21.83 2.30 -9.41
C ILE A 7 21.63 1.81 -7.98
N ILE A 8 21.52 0.50 -7.80
CA ILE A 8 21.36 -0.13 -6.50
C ILE A 8 22.42 -1.21 -6.33
N THR A 9 22.92 -1.34 -5.10
CA THR A 9 23.81 -2.43 -4.70
C THR A 9 23.02 -3.37 -3.80
N ILE A 10 23.00 -4.65 -4.16
CA ILE A 10 22.34 -5.72 -3.41
C ILE A 10 23.33 -6.87 -3.21
N ALA A 11 22.99 -7.82 -2.34
CA ALA A 11 23.84 -8.98 -2.13
C ALA A 11 23.96 -9.80 -3.43
N PRO A 12 25.13 -10.42 -3.71
CA PRO A 12 25.32 -11.24 -4.92
C PRO A 12 24.27 -12.36 -5.07
N GLU A 13 23.90 -13.00 -3.97
CA GLU A 13 22.87 -14.04 -3.89
C GLU A 13 21.48 -13.52 -4.30
N ASP A 14 21.11 -12.32 -3.88
CA ASP A 14 19.83 -11.70 -4.23
C ASP A 14 19.78 -11.38 -5.73
N LYS A 15 20.91 -10.96 -6.30
CA LYS A 15 21.01 -10.71 -7.74
C LYS A 15 20.81 -12.00 -8.53
N ILE A 16 21.47 -13.09 -8.14
CA ILE A 16 21.33 -14.41 -8.79
C ILE A 16 19.88 -14.89 -8.71
N TRP A 17 19.25 -14.74 -7.54
CA TRP A 17 17.85 -15.10 -7.35
C TRP A 17 16.93 -14.26 -8.25
N LEU A 18 17.15 -12.95 -8.32
CA LEU A 18 16.33 -12.03 -9.10
C LEU A 18 16.44 -12.29 -10.61
N GLU A 19 17.64 -12.60 -11.11
CA GLU A 19 17.87 -13.02 -12.50
C GLU A 19 17.16 -14.35 -12.81
N SER A 20 17.25 -15.31 -11.90
CA SER A 20 16.59 -16.61 -12.04
C SER A 20 15.07 -16.48 -12.05
N TYR A 21 14.50 -15.67 -11.15
CA TYR A 21 13.08 -15.34 -11.12
C TYR A 21 12.63 -14.68 -12.42
N SER A 22 13.39 -13.68 -12.89
CA SER A 22 13.09 -12.96 -14.13
C SER A 22 13.05 -13.90 -15.33
N LYS A 23 14.00 -14.85 -15.42
CA LYS A 23 14.04 -15.87 -16.46
C LYS A 23 12.86 -16.84 -16.37
N ALA A 24 12.53 -17.34 -15.17
CA ALA A 24 11.43 -18.26 -14.96
C ALA A 24 10.06 -17.65 -15.31
N HIS A 25 9.89 -16.35 -15.06
CA HIS A 25 8.65 -15.63 -15.31
C HIS A 25 8.62 -14.86 -16.65
N ASN A 26 9.68 -14.98 -17.47
CA ASN A 26 9.83 -14.30 -18.76
C ASN A 26 9.58 -12.77 -18.68
N ILE A 27 10.16 -12.12 -17.66
CA ILE A 27 10.08 -10.68 -17.46
C ILE A 27 11.48 -10.09 -17.29
N SER A 28 11.62 -8.78 -17.51
CA SER A 28 12.88 -8.10 -17.21
C SER A 28 13.15 -8.01 -15.70
N THR A 29 14.41 -8.02 -15.29
CA THR A 29 14.84 -7.76 -13.91
C THR A 29 14.25 -6.47 -13.36
N ALA A 30 14.20 -5.42 -14.18
CA ALA A 30 13.59 -4.15 -13.81
C ALA A 30 12.08 -4.26 -13.53
N GLU A 31 11.37 -5.13 -14.25
CA GLU A 31 9.95 -5.40 -14.00
C GLU A 31 9.74 -6.19 -12.71
N ALA A 32 10.58 -7.20 -12.46
CA ALA A 32 10.55 -7.94 -11.19
C ALA A 32 10.75 -6.99 -9.99
N VAL A 33 11.70 -6.06 -10.08
CA VAL A 33 11.92 -5.02 -9.06
C VAL A 33 10.69 -4.11 -8.93
N ARG A 34 10.09 -3.66 -10.04
CA ARG A 34 8.87 -2.83 -10.00
C ARG A 34 7.71 -3.54 -9.30
N GLN A 35 7.51 -4.83 -9.58
CA GLN A 35 6.48 -5.63 -8.94
C GLN A 35 6.76 -5.80 -7.45
N GLY A 36 8.02 -6.08 -7.07
CA GLY A 36 8.45 -6.14 -5.68
C GLY A 36 8.17 -4.85 -4.90
N ILE A 37 8.53 -3.69 -5.48
CA ILE A 37 8.26 -2.37 -4.88
C ILE A 37 6.75 -2.14 -4.72
N ARG A 38 5.94 -2.46 -5.74
CA ARG A 38 4.47 -2.33 -5.65
C ARG A 38 3.91 -3.19 -4.51
N ARG A 39 4.40 -4.42 -4.37
CA ARG A 39 3.97 -5.32 -3.30
C ARG A 39 4.36 -4.80 -1.92
N LEU A 40 5.58 -4.29 -1.79
CA LEU A 40 6.06 -3.68 -0.54
C LEU A 40 5.19 -2.47 -0.14
N LYS A 41 4.85 -1.60 -1.08
CA LYS A 41 3.93 -0.46 -0.85
C LYS A 41 2.57 -0.92 -0.33
N GLN A 42 1.96 -1.91 -0.98
CA GLN A 42 0.65 -2.44 -0.55
C GLN A 42 0.68 -3.04 0.86
N LEU A 43 1.79 -3.70 1.24
CA LEU A 43 1.95 -4.24 2.58
C LEU A 43 2.11 -3.12 3.61
N ALA A 44 2.93 -2.11 3.32
CA ALA A 44 3.13 -0.95 4.18
C ALA A 44 1.86 -0.10 4.36
N GLU A 45 1.08 0.10 3.30
CA GLU A 45 -0.21 0.83 3.36
C GLU A 45 -1.22 0.11 4.25
N LYS A 46 -1.32 -1.22 4.14
CA LYS A 46 -2.20 -2.03 5.01
C LYS A 46 -1.81 -1.89 6.47
N ASP A 47 -0.51 -1.87 6.77
CA ASP A 47 -0.01 -1.74 8.14
C ASP A 47 -0.26 -0.33 8.70
N THR A 48 -0.09 0.69 7.86
CA THR A 48 -0.37 2.09 8.21
C THR A 48 -1.87 2.30 8.49
N TYR A 49 -2.75 1.75 7.64
CA TYR A 49 -4.21 1.81 7.84
C TYR A 49 -4.63 1.12 9.15
N LYS A 50 -4.12 -0.08 9.41
CA LYS A 50 -4.39 -0.80 10.66
C LYS A 50 -3.88 -0.04 11.88
N THR A 51 -2.69 0.53 11.79
CA THR A 51 -2.11 1.38 12.83
C THR A 51 -2.99 2.60 13.09
N LEU A 52 -3.42 3.31 12.04
CA LEU A 52 -4.33 4.45 12.17
C LEU A 52 -5.65 4.07 12.83
N ILE A 53 -6.27 2.95 12.45
CA ILE A 53 -7.48 2.45 13.13
C ILE A 53 -7.19 2.18 14.60
N ALA A 54 -6.09 1.49 14.92
CA ALA A 54 -5.75 1.16 16.30
C ALA A 54 -5.52 2.42 17.14
N THR A 55 -4.81 3.41 16.61
CA THR A 55 -4.53 4.68 17.29
C THR A 55 -5.76 5.56 17.42
N THR A 56 -6.66 5.56 16.43
CA THR A 56 -7.90 6.35 16.46
C THR A 56 -9.07 5.62 17.13
N ARG A 57 -8.87 4.36 17.51
CA ARG A 57 -9.87 3.59 18.26
C ARG A 57 -10.20 4.32 19.55
N HIS A 58 -11.49 4.49 19.84
CA HIS A 58 -12.03 5.23 20.99
C HIS A 58 -11.87 6.76 20.96
N VAL A 59 -11.41 7.36 19.86
CA VAL A 59 -11.52 8.81 19.64
C VAL A 59 -13.01 9.20 19.58
N TRP A 60 -13.83 8.38 18.93
CA TRP A 60 -15.28 8.53 18.94
C TRP A 60 -15.90 7.91 20.18
N ARG A 61 -16.64 8.71 20.95
CA ARG A 61 -17.27 8.30 22.23
C ARG A 61 -18.79 8.43 22.25
N LYS A 62 -19.41 8.92 21.17
CA LYS A 62 -20.84 9.26 21.11
C LYS A 62 -21.72 8.12 20.57
N GLY A 63 -21.33 6.86 20.79
CA GLY A 63 -22.07 5.69 20.30
C GLY A 63 -21.75 5.34 18.85
N ASP A 64 -22.76 4.95 18.07
CA ASP A 64 -22.56 4.54 16.67
C ASP A 64 -22.18 5.75 15.78
N GLY A 65 -20.94 5.75 15.31
CA GLY A 65 -20.41 6.82 14.46
C GLY A 65 -21.00 6.85 13.05
N LEU A 66 -21.43 5.70 12.51
CA LEU A 66 -22.03 5.64 11.18
C LEU A 66 -23.42 6.26 11.21
N LYS A 67 -24.24 5.87 12.20
CA LYS A 67 -25.57 6.45 12.41
C LYS A 67 -25.52 7.96 12.64
N TYR A 68 -24.50 8.44 13.36
CA TYR A 68 -24.26 9.88 13.52
C TYR A 68 -23.94 10.58 12.19
N GLN A 69 -23.07 9.99 11.36
CA GLN A 69 -22.72 10.55 10.05
C GLN A 69 -23.90 10.55 9.08
N GLU A 70 -24.70 9.50 9.06
CA GLU A 70 -25.90 9.38 8.22
C GLU A 70 -26.94 10.45 8.59
N ASN A 71 -27.21 10.64 9.88
CA ASN A 71 -28.12 11.69 10.35
C ASN A 71 -27.63 13.10 10.00
N LEU A 72 -26.32 13.36 10.14
CA LEU A 72 -25.75 14.65 9.75
C LEU A 72 -25.88 14.89 8.23
N ARG A 73 -25.74 13.83 7.43
CA ARG A 73 -25.80 13.91 5.97
C ARG A 73 -27.22 14.07 5.46
N SER A 74 -28.23 13.53 6.14
CA SER A 74 -29.64 13.75 5.78
C SER A 74 -30.03 15.22 5.92
N GLU A 75 -29.44 15.97 6.85
CA GLU A 75 -29.69 17.42 7.00
C GLU A 75 -29.32 18.24 5.75
N TRP A 76 -28.45 17.69 4.88
CA TRP A 76 -28.06 18.35 3.62
C TRP A 76 -28.97 18.01 2.44
N HIS A 77 -29.79 16.96 2.56
CA HIS A 77 -30.76 16.56 1.54
C HIS A 77 -32.17 17.08 1.83
N ASP A 78 -32.42 17.58 3.03
CA ASP A 78 -33.67 18.23 3.44
C ASP A 78 -33.72 19.74 3.12
N ARG A 79 -32.86 20.23 2.20
CA ARG A 79 -32.92 21.57 1.60
C ARG A 79 -33.03 21.48 0.09
#